data_AF-A0A969I9V9-F1
#
_entry.id   AF-A0A969I9V9-F1
#
_cell.length_a   1.000
_cell.length_b   1.000
_cell.length_c   1.000
_cell.angle_alpha   90.00
_cell.angle_beta   90.00
_cell.angle_gamma   90.00
#
_symmetry.space_group_name_H-M   'P 1'
#
loop_
_entity.id
_entity.type
_entity.pdbx_description
1 polymer ?
#
loop_
_entity_poly.entity_id
_entity_poly.type
_entity_poly.pdbx_seq_one_letter_code
_entity_poly.pdbx_strand_id
1 'polypeptide(L)'
;MTTLQVSTQNQLRQLVEQIERLEEEKKALAGDIRDKFLEAKAVGFDVKALRKIVGLRKKSKADRDEEDAILTTYMHALGMLDVSPAERQVMDAAE
;
A
#
# COMPACT_ATOMS: atom_id res chain seq x y z
N MET A 1 42.26 -17.00 -7.68
CA MET A 1 41.44 -15.99 -6.98
C MET A 1 42.04 -14.63 -7.27
N THR A 2 41.32 -13.76 -7.98
CA THR A 2 41.81 -12.41 -8.27
C THR A 2 41.55 -11.52 -7.05
N THR A 3 42.61 -11.02 -6.42
CA THR A 3 42.50 -10.08 -5.30
C THR A 3 42.08 -8.70 -5.83
N LEU A 4 41.12 -8.06 -5.16
CA LEU A 4 40.68 -6.70 -5.49
C LEU A 4 41.84 -5.70 -5.30
N GLN A 5 41.96 -4.75 -6.20
CA GLN A 5 42.91 -3.63 -6.09
C GLN A 5 42.52 -2.76 -4.87
N VAL A 6 43.50 -2.17 -4.19
CA VAL A 6 43.27 -1.38 -2.95
C VAL A 6 42.29 -0.23 -3.15
N SER A 7 42.33 0.42 -4.33
CA SER A 7 41.36 1.47 -4.71
C SER A 7 39.92 0.92 -4.75
N THR A 8 39.71 -0.25 -5.33
CA THR A 8 38.42 -0.93 -5.39
C THR A 8 37.94 -1.36 -4.00
N GLN A 9 38.83 -1.80 -3.13
CA GLN A 9 38.49 -2.11 -1.73
C GLN A 9 38.01 -0.87 -0.96
N ASN A 10 38.64 0.29 -1.20
CA ASN A 10 38.23 1.55 -0.57
C ASN A 10 36.87 2.04 -1.09
N GLN A 11 36.62 1.93 -2.39
CA GLN A 11 35.32 2.24 -2.99
C GLN A 11 34.21 1.34 -2.43
N LEU A 12 34.49 0.03 -2.31
CA LEU A 12 33.54 -0.92 -1.73
C LEU A 12 33.22 -0.55 -0.27
N ARG A 13 34.25 -0.23 0.54
CA ARG A 13 34.04 0.20 1.93
C ARG A 13 33.15 1.45 2.01
N GLN A 14 33.44 2.47 1.22
CA GLN A 14 32.64 3.70 1.18
C GLN A 14 31.18 3.45 0.75
N LEU A 15 30.96 2.54 -0.20
CA LEU A 15 29.62 2.17 -0.65
C LEU A 15 28.84 1.45 0.47
N VAL A 16 29.48 0.51 1.16
CA VAL A 16 28.86 -0.22 2.29
C VAL A 16 28.50 0.76 3.41
N GLU A 17 29.43 1.62 3.82
CA GLU A 17 29.18 2.63 4.86
C GLU A 17 28.02 3.58 4.50
N GLN A 18 27.88 3.94 3.22
CA GLN A 18 26.74 4.74 2.75
C GLN A 18 25.41 3.97 2.84
N ILE A 19 25.40 2.70 2.44
CA ILE A 19 24.21 1.85 2.51
C ILE A 19 23.78 1.63 3.96
N GLU A 20 24.72 1.38 4.87
CA GLU A 20 24.42 1.17 6.29
C GLU A 20 23.77 2.40 6.91
N ARG A 21 24.30 3.61 6.63
CA ARG A 21 23.65 4.86 7.06
C ARG A 21 22.23 5.00 6.50
N LEU A 22 22.02 4.70 5.23
CA LEU A 22 20.68 4.77 4.62
C LEU A 22 19.71 3.75 5.23
N GLU A 23 20.16 2.54 5.59
CA GLU A 23 19.32 1.55 6.28
C GLU A 23 18.99 1.97 7.71
N GLU A 24 19.89 2.65 8.42
CA GLU A 24 19.62 3.26 9.73
C GLU A 24 18.56 4.36 9.63
N GLU A 25 18.69 5.29 8.67
CA GLU A 25 17.71 6.36 8.41
C GLU A 25 16.33 5.78 8.07
N LYS A 26 16.29 4.77 7.20
CA LYS A 26 15.05 4.05 6.84
C LYS A 26 14.42 3.37 8.05
N LYS A 27 15.22 2.80 8.96
CA LYS A 27 14.72 2.19 10.21
C LYS A 27 14.13 3.24 11.14
N ALA A 28 14.78 4.39 11.29
CA ALA A 28 14.26 5.51 12.08
C ALA A 28 12.91 5.99 11.52
N LEU A 29 12.84 6.24 10.21
CA LEU A 29 11.61 6.68 9.54
C LEU A 29 10.48 5.64 9.64
N ALA A 30 10.81 4.35 9.57
CA ALA A 30 9.84 3.28 9.78
C ALA A 30 9.29 3.28 11.23
N GLY A 31 10.13 3.64 12.21
CA GLY A 31 9.73 3.91 13.59
C GLY A 31 8.73 5.05 13.68
N ASP A 32 9.05 6.21 13.10
CA ASP A 32 8.17 7.38 13.11
C ASP A 32 6.80 7.09 12.48
N ILE A 33 6.78 6.35 11.36
CA ILE A 33 5.53 5.91 10.70
C ILE A 33 4.73 5.00 11.63
N ARG A 34 5.39 4.08 12.35
CA ARG A 34 4.73 3.19 13.30
C ARG A 34 4.09 3.99 14.43
N ASP A 35 4.79 4.96 14.97
CA ASP A 35 4.31 5.79 16.08
C ASP A 35 3.10 6.62 15.65
N LYS A 36 3.07 7.15 14.42
CA LYS A 36 1.86 7.81 13.88
C LYS A 36 0.65 6.89 13.79
N PHE A 37 0.83 5.62 13.43
CA PHE A 37 -0.27 4.65 13.48
C PHE A 37 -0.69 4.32 14.91
N LEU A 38 0.23 4.33 15.88
CA LEU A 38 -0.11 4.13 17.29
C LEU A 38 -0.87 5.32 17.87
N GLU A 39 -0.47 6.55 17.54
CA GLU A 39 -1.20 7.79 17.85
C GLU A 39 -2.64 7.71 17.29
N ALA A 40 -2.78 7.35 16.01
CA ALA A 40 -4.10 7.20 15.38
C ALA A 40 -4.97 6.14 16.10
N LYS A 41 -4.36 5.02 16.52
CA LYS A 41 -5.04 3.99 17.31
C LYS A 41 -5.51 4.52 18.67
N ALA A 42 -4.67 5.30 19.35
CA ALA A 42 -5.01 5.88 20.66
C ALA A 42 -6.18 6.86 20.58
N VAL A 43 -6.32 7.57 19.45
CA VAL A 43 -7.46 8.45 19.16
C VAL A 43 -8.73 7.68 18.75
N GLY A 44 -8.62 6.36 18.48
CA GLY A 44 -9.74 5.48 18.14
C GLY A 44 -9.91 5.17 16.66
N PHE A 45 -8.94 5.52 15.80
CA PHE A 45 -9.00 5.14 14.39
C PHE A 45 -8.62 3.68 14.14
N ASP A 46 -9.26 3.07 13.15
CA ASP A 46 -8.86 1.75 12.65
C ASP A 46 -7.57 1.84 11.82
N VAL A 47 -6.47 1.34 12.40
CA VAL A 47 -5.14 1.32 11.76
C VAL A 47 -5.12 0.48 10.47
N LYS A 48 -5.88 -0.61 10.37
CA LYS A 48 -5.93 -1.43 9.15
C LYS A 48 -6.58 -0.65 8.01
N ALA A 49 -7.68 0.06 8.30
CA ALA A 49 -8.34 0.93 7.34
C ALA A 49 -7.40 2.05 6.88
N LEU A 50 -6.70 2.72 7.81
CA LEU A 50 -5.73 3.77 7.47
C LEU A 50 -4.58 3.25 6.59
N ARG A 51 -4.04 2.05 6.87
CA ARG A 51 -3.01 1.44 6.00
C ARG A 51 -3.52 1.19 4.59
N LYS A 52 -4.77 0.71 4.45
CA LYS A 52 -5.42 0.54 3.15
C LYS A 52 -5.56 1.89 2.43
N ILE A 53 -6.00 2.94 3.13
CA ILE A 53 -6.13 4.29 2.58
C ILE A 53 -4.78 4.83 2.11
N VAL A 54 -3.72 4.72 2.92
CA VAL A 54 -2.36 5.15 2.52
C VAL A 54 -1.89 4.40 1.27
N GLY A 55 -2.16 3.09 1.18
CA GLY A 55 -1.87 2.30 -0.02
C GLY A 55 -2.64 2.78 -1.25
N LEU A 56 -3.95 3.00 -1.11
CA LEU A 56 -4.81 3.52 -2.19
C LEU A 56 -4.34 4.89 -2.67
N ARG A 57 -3.92 5.77 -1.76
CA ARG A 57 -3.44 7.13 -2.09
C ARG A 57 -2.12 7.15 -2.88
N LYS A 58 -1.38 6.04 -2.92
CA LYS A 58 -0.19 5.90 -3.77
C LYS A 58 -0.53 5.58 -5.23
N LYS A 59 -1.75 5.10 -5.50
CA LYS A 59 -2.21 4.76 -6.85
C LYS A 59 -2.78 5.98 -7.56
N SER A 60 -2.72 5.98 -8.89
CA SER A 60 -3.37 7.02 -9.68
C SER A 60 -4.90 6.97 -9.46
N LYS A 61 -5.62 8.01 -9.88
CA LYS A 61 -7.09 7.94 -9.86
C LYS A 61 -7.60 6.89 -10.86
N ALA A 62 -6.99 6.83 -12.05
CA ALA A 62 -7.37 5.88 -13.08
C ALA A 62 -7.21 4.43 -12.60
N ASP A 63 -6.07 4.08 -12.00
CA ASP A 63 -5.82 2.72 -11.51
C ASP A 63 -6.82 2.32 -10.44
N ARG A 64 -7.19 3.27 -9.56
CA ARG A 64 -8.20 3.03 -8.52
C ARG A 64 -9.57 2.80 -9.13
N ASP A 65 -9.98 3.62 -10.08
CA ASP A 65 -11.28 3.51 -10.73
C ASP A 65 -11.39 2.20 -11.52
N GLU A 66 -10.32 1.77 -12.21
CA GLU A 66 -10.26 0.50 -12.92
C GLU A 66 -10.36 -0.70 -11.97
N GLU A 67 -9.56 -0.72 -10.90
CA GLU A 67 -9.62 -1.78 -9.88
C GLU A 67 -10.99 -1.86 -9.21
N ASP A 68 -11.61 -0.70 -8.90
CA ASP A 68 -12.92 -0.62 -8.26
C ASP A 68 -14.05 -1.10 -9.19
N ALA A 69 -13.96 -0.79 -10.50
CA ALA A 69 -14.91 -1.29 -11.49
C ALA A 69 -14.87 -2.82 -11.60
N ILE A 70 -13.68 -3.41 -11.63
CA ILE A 70 -13.50 -4.87 -11.66
C ILE A 70 -14.03 -5.49 -10.35
N LEU A 71 -13.65 -4.93 -9.21
CA LEU A 71 -14.08 -5.42 -7.90
C LEU A 71 -15.60 -5.37 -7.76
N THR A 72 -16.22 -4.25 -8.15
CA THR A 72 -17.68 -4.06 -8.13
C THR A 72 -18.38 -5.12 -8.99
N THR A 73 -17.85 -5.38 -10.19
CA THR A 73 -18.40 -6.42 -11.09
C THR A 73 -18.40 -7.79 -10.42
N TYR A 74 -17.30 -8.16 -9.76
CA TYR A 74 -17.22 -9.46 -9.06
C TYR A 74 -18.08 -9.50 -7.80
N MET A 75 -18.14 -8.43 -7.01
CA MET A 75 -19.00 -8.37 -5.84
C MET A 75 -20.49 -8.46 -6.21
N HIS A 76 -20.89 -7.84 -7.32
CA HIS A 76 -22.23 -8.00 -7.88
C HIS A 76 -22.53 -9.45 -8.25
N ALA A 77 -21.62 -10.09 -9.01
CA ALA A 77 -21.78 -11.50 -9.41
C ALA A 77 -21.84 -12.47 -8.22
N LEU A 78 -21.19 -12.12 -7.10
CA LEU A 78 -21.21 -12.90 -5.85
C LEU A 78 -22.38 -12.55 -4.92
N GLY A 79 -23.27 -11.63 -5.32
CA GLY A 79 -24.39 -11.18 -4.47
C GLY A 79 -23.96 -10.42 -3.21
N MET A 80 -22.74 -9.87 -3.20
CA MET A 80 -22.15 -9.14 -2.08
C MET A 80 -22.48 -7.63 -2.11
N LEU A 81 -23.12 -7.16 -3.17
CA LEU A 81 -23.66 -5.81 -3.25
C LEU A 81 -25.17 -5.88 -3.06
N ASP A 82 -25.68 -5.13 -2.07
CA ASP A 82 -27.12 -4.91 -1.94
C ASP A 82 -27.58 -4.09 -3.14
N VAL A 83 -28.06 -4.79 -4.19
CA VAL A 83 -28.85 -4.13 -5.24
C VAL A 83 -30.01 -3.47 -4.54
N SER A 84 -30.13 -2.14 -4.69
CA SER A 84 -31.23 -1.41 -4.08
C SER A 84 -32.54 -2.02 -4.59
N PRO A 85 -33.64 -1.94 -3.82
CA PRO A 85 -34.94 -2.45 -4.27
C PRO A 85 -35.35 -1.93 -5.65
N ALA A 86 -34.89 -0.72 -6.02
CA ALA A 86 -35.12 -0.12 -7.33
C ALA A 86 -34.32 -0.77 -8.47
N GLU A 87 -33.10 -1.27 -8.20
CA GLU A 87 -32.26 -1.92 -9.22
C GLU A 87 -32.71 -3.37 -9.48
N ARG A 88 -33.19 -4.07 -8.44
CA ARG A 88 -33.86 -5.37 -8.57
C ARG A 88 -35.07 -5.32 -9.49
N GLN A 89 -35.91 -4.28 -9.32
CA GLN A 89 -37.13 -4.12 -10.10
C GLN A 89 -36.88 -3.87 -11.60
N VAL A 90 -35.71 -3.34 -11.97
CA VAL A 90 -35.31 -3.14 -13.37
C VAL A 90 -34.75 -4.43 -13.98
N MET A 91 -34.01 -5.23 -13.21
CA MET A 91 -33.53 -6.54 -13.67
C MET A 91 -34.67 -7.54 -13.87
N ASP A 92 -35.61 -7.62 -12.91
CA ASP A 92 -36.76 -8.54 -12.99
C ASP A 92 -37.74 -8.17 -14.12
N ALA A 93 -37.72 -6.93 -14.59
CA ALA A 93 -38.54 -6.46 -15.73
C ALA A 93 -37.85 -6.68 -17.10
N ALA A 94 -36.59 -7.12 -17.12
CA ALA A 94 -35.81 -7.38 -18.32
C ALA A 94 -35.66 -8.88 -18.65
N GLU A 95 -36.21 -9.77 -17.82
CA GLU A 95 -36.54 -11.18 -18.14
C GLU A 95 -37.96 -11.30 -18.73
#